data_AF-A0AAW6XPA7-F1
#
_entry.id   AF-A0AAW6XPA7-F1
#
_cell.length_a   1.000
_cell.length_b   1.000
_cell.length_c   1.000
_cell.angle_alpha   90.00
_cell.angle_beta   90.00
_cell.angle_gamma   90.00
#
_symmetry.space_group_name_H-M   'P 1'
#
loop_
_entity.id
_entity.type
_entity.pdbx_description
1 polymer ?
#
loop_
_entity_poly.entity_id
_entity_poly.type
_entity_poly.pdbx_seq_one_letter_code
_entity_poly.pdbx_strand_id
1 'polypeptide(L)'
;ALLSVFLEDTQFIPLLLNVLQPNMRTRVCTVINNNIAHEWTLARIASELLMSPSLLKKKLREEGTSYSQLLTECRMQRALQLIVIYGVS
;
A
#
# COMPACT_ATOMS: atom_id res chain seq x y z
N ALA A 1 -27.86 -12.69 2.93
CA ALA A 1 -27.85 -12.88 1.47
C ALA A 1 -28.15 -11.55 0.77
N LEU A 2 -27.21 -10.59 0.82
CA LEU A 2 -27.34 -9.29 0.14
C LEU A 2 -26.55 -9.27 -1.18
N LEU A 3 -25.42 -9.97 -1.24
CA LEU A 3 -24.59 -10.06 -2.44
C LEU A 3 -25.27 -10.81 -3.59
N SER A 4 -26.18 -11.75 -3.29
CA SER A 4 -26.89 -12.54 -4.30
C SER A 4 -27.81 -11.71 -5.20
N VAL A 5 -28.30 -10.57 -4.71
CA VAL A 5 -29.15 -9.64 -5.49
C VAL A 5 -28.36 -8.97 -6.62
N PHE A 6 -27.04 -8.83 -6.45
CA PHE A 6 -26.17 -8.15 -7.40
C PHE A 6 -25.42 -9.12 -8.33
N LEU A 7 -25.59 -10.45 -8.16
CA LEU A 7 -24.93 -11.45 -9.03
C LEU A 7 -25.50 -11.46 -10.45
N GLU A 8 -26.73 -10.96 -10.65
CA GLU A 8 -27.35 -10.81 -11.97
C GLU A 8 -26.85 -9.55 -12.71
N ASP A 9 -26.21 -8.61 -12.01
CA ASP A 9 -25.63 -7.41 -12.60
C ASP A 9 -24.20 -7.69 -13.10
N THR A 10 -24.06 -7.73 -14.43
CA THR A 10 -22.77 -7.96 -15.12
C THR A 10 -21.69 -6.93 -14.77
N GLN A 11 -22.07 -5.74 -14.31
CA GLN A 11 -21.13 -4.67 -13.93
C GLN A 11 -20.75 -4.71 -12.45
N PHE A 12 -21.50 -5.44 -11.62
CA PHE A 12 -21.23 -5.52 -10.18
C PHE A 12 -19.87 -6.15 -9.88
N ILE A 13 -19.53 -7.26 -10.52
CA ILE A 13 -18.25 -7.95 -10.31
C ILE A 13 -17.06 -7.06 -10.71
N PRO A 14 -17.01 -6.44 -11.91
CA PRO A 14 -15.97 -5.47 -12.26
C PRO A 14 -15.85 -4.29 -11.29
N LEU A 15 -16.97 -3.71 -10.85
CA LEU A 15 -16.98 -2.60 -9.89
C LEU A 15 -16.44 -3.04 -8.53
N LEU A 16 -16.89 -4.19 -8.03
CA LEU A 16 -16.42 -4.77 -6.77
C LEU A 16 -14.91 -5.04 -6.82
N LEU A 17 -14.41 -5.61 -7.91
CA LEU A 17 -12.97 -5.84 -8.10
C LEU A 17 -12.17 -4.53 -8.10
N ASN A 18 -12.68 -3.47 -8.74
CA ASN A 18 -12.04 -2.16 -8.72
C ASN A 18 -12.00 -1.54 -7.31
N VAL A 19 -13.07 -1.72 -6.53
CA VAL A 19 -13.14 -1.21 -5.14
C VAL A 19 -12.24 -2.01 -4.20
N LEU A 20 -12.14 -3.32 -4.40
CA LEU A 20 -11.34 -4.22 -3.57
C LEU A 20 -9.84 -4.18 -3.90
N GLN A 21 -9.47 -3.71 -5.10
CA GLN A 21 -8.05 -3.62 -5.46
C GLN A 21 -7.34 -2.60 -4.56
N PRO A 22 -6.30 -3.03 -3.81
CA PRO A 22 -5.55 -2.12 -2.96
C PRO A 22 -4.88 -1.04 -3.82
N ASN A 23 -5.08 0.22 -3.43
CA ASN A 23 -4.43 1.37 -4.07
C ASN A 23 -2.89 1.28 -3.96
N MET A 24 -2.18 2.12 -4.72
CA MET A 24 -0.73 2.03 -4.84
C MET A 24 -0.05 2.32 -3.50
N ARG A 25 -0.55 3.30 -2.73
CA ARG A 25 -0.18 3.55 -1.33
C ARG A 25 -0.14 2.27 -0.51
N THR A 26 -1.22 1.49 -0.54
CA THR A 26 -1.37 0.30 0.29
C THR A 26 -0.35 -0.75 -0.12
N ARG A 27 -0.20 -0.98 -1.42
CA ARG A 27 0.78 -1.93 -1.97
C ARG A 27 2.22 -1.55 -1.61
N VAL A 28 2.57 -0.28 -1.71
CA VAL A 28 3.91 0.23 -1.33
C VAL A 28 4.16 0.06 0.17
N CYS A 29 3.18 0.40 1.02
CA CYS A 29 3.30 0.21 2.47
C CYS A 29 3.48 -1.27 2.83
N THR A 30 2.78 -2.19 2.15
CA THR A 30 2.98 -3.64 2.35
C THR A 30 4.41 -4.05 2.06
N VAL A 31 4.99 -3.63 0.92
CA VAL A 31 6.39 -3.93 0.57
C VAL A 31 7.35 -3.36 1.63
N ILE A 32 7.16 -2.10 2.03
CA ILE A 32 8.01 -1.45 3.03
C ILE A 32 7.94 -2.18 4.38
N ASN A 33 6.74 -2.55 4.83
CA ASN A 33 6.54 -3.20 6.12
C ASN A 33 7.08 -4.63 6.18
N ASN A 34 7.21 -5.33 5.05
CA ASN A 34 7.86 -6.65 5.01
C ASN A 34 9.31 -6.60 5.51
N ASN A 35 10.01 -5.48 5.30
CA ASN A 35 11.32 -5.22 5.90
C ASN A 35 11.53 -3.73 6.17
N ILE A 36 10.99 -3.25 7.29
CA ILE A 36 10.95 -1.82 7.63
C ILE A 36 12.32 -1.14 7.80
N ALA A 37 13.34 -1.93 8.15
CA ALA A 37 14.71 -1.48 8.35
C ALA A 37 15.52 -1.42 7.05
N HIS A 38 15.02 -2.03 5.96
CA HIS A 38 15.72 -2.03 4.69
C HIS A 38 15.89 -0.61 4.12
N GLU A 39 16.96 -0.43 3.34
CA GLU A 39 17.20 0.80 2.59
C GLU A 39 16.31 0.86 1.35
N TRP A 40 15.04 1.22 1.55
CA TRP A 40 14.10 1.31 0.45
C TRP A 40 14.40 2.51 -0.47
N THR A 41 14.42 2.24 -1.76
CA THR A 41 14.46 3.24 -2.83
C THR A 41 13.26 3.04 -3.76
N LEU A 42 12.90 4.06 -4.54
CA LEU A 42 11.84 3.95 -5.54
C LEU A 42 12.06 2.76 -6.49
N ALA A 43 13.32 2.52 -6.91
CA ALA A 43 13.66 1.42 -7.81
C ALA A 43 13.47 0.04 -7.16
N ARG A 44 13.88 -0.12 -5.89
CA ARG A 44 13.69 -1.38 -5.14
C ARG A 44 12.22 -1.69 -4.94
N ILE A 45 11.42 -0.70 -4.53
CA ILE A 45 9.97 -0.87 -4.35
C ILE A 45 9.29 -1.19 -5.69
N ALA A 46 9.69 -0.51 -6.77
CA ALA A 46 9.14 -0.78 -8.10
C ALA A 46 9.47 -2.21 -8.58
N SER A 47 10.67 -2.71 -8.29
CA SER A 47 11.07 -4.09 -8.56
C SER A 47 10.20 -5.11 -7.83
N GLU A 48 9.97 -4.92 -6.52
CA GLU A 48 9.08 -5.79 -5.72
C GLU A 48 7.63 -5.79 -6.23
N LEU A 49 7.19 -4.68 -6.82
CA LEU A 49 5.84 -4.53 -7.38
C LEU A 49 5.76 -4.89 -8.88
N LEU A 50 6.85 -5.38 -9.47
CA LEU A 50 6.97 -5.75 -10.89
C LEU A 50 6.54 -4.62 -11.85
N MET A 51 7.00 -3.40 -11.57
CA MET A 51 6.70 -2.22 -12.39
C MET A 51 7.91 -1.33 -12.60
N SER A 52 7.83 -0.41 -13.57
CA SER A 52 8.89 0.58 -13.76
C SER A 52 8.86 1.64 -12.65
N PRO A 53 10.02 2.21 -12.26
CA PRO A 53 10.08 3.27 -11.26
C PRO A 53 9.27 4.52 -11.65
N SER A 54 9.21 4.84 -12.95
CA SER A 54 8.45 5.97 -13.48
C SER A 54 6.94 5.77 -13.33
N LEU A 55 6.44 4.56 -13.60
CA LEU A 55 5.02 4.22 -13.41
C LEU A 55 4.64 4.28 -11.93
N LEU A 56 5.47 3.73 -11.04
CA LEU A 56 5.25 3.81 -9.60
C LEU A 56 5.18 5.26 -9.11
N LYS A 57 6.15 6.09 -9.53
CA LYS A 57 6.19 7.52 -9.18
C LYS A 57 4.94 8.25 -9.68
N LYS A 58 4.48 7.96 -10.89
CA LYS A 58 3.26 8.55 -11.47
C LYS A 58 2.03 8.19 -10.63
N LYS A 59 1.83 6.89 -10.34
CA LYS A 59 0.67 6.42 -9.55
C LYS A 59 0.65 6.98 -8.13
N LEU A 60 1.80 7.05 -7.46
CA LEU A 60 1.88 7.66 -6.13
C LEU A 60 1.58 9.17 -6.16
N ARG A 61 2.01 9.87 -7.22
CA ARG A 61 1.70 11.28 -7.42
C ARG A 61 0.20 11.52 -7.65
N GLU A 62 -0.45 10.63 -8.40
CA GLU A 62 -1.92 10.65 -8.59
C GLU A 62 -2.67 10.48 -7.26
N GLU A 63 -2.09 9.73 -6.32
CA GLU A 63 -2.57 9.59 -4.94
C GLU A 63 -2.09 10.69 -3.98
N GLY A 64 -1.41 11.73 -4.48
CA GLY A 64 -0.94 12.85 -3.67
C GLY A 64 0.21 12.53 -2.69
N THR A 65 0.97 11.46 -2.96
CA THR A 65 2.04 10.99 -2.07
C THR A 65 3.33 10.63 -2.83
N SER A 66 4.34 10.17 -2.10
CA SER A 66 5.62 9.71 -2.62
C SER A 66 6.13 8.54 -1.78
N TYR A 67 7.00 7.71 -2.36
CA TYR A 67 7.53 6.54 -1.65
C TYR A 67 8.26 6.92 -0.35
N SER A 68 8.95 8.07 -0.33
CA SER A 68 9.69 8.56 0.84
C SER A 68 8.75 9.04 1.95
N GLN A 69 7.61 9.66 1.62
CA GLN A 69 6.59 9.99 2.61
C GLN A 69 6.00 8.72 3.23
N LEU A 70 5.62 7.75 2.40
CA LEU A 70 5.10 6.46 2.87
C LEU A 70 6.13 5.71 3.73
N LEU A 71 7.41 5.74 3.36
CA LEU A 71 8.48 5.13 4.16
C LEU A 71 8.60 5.76 5.55
N THR A 72 8.52 7.09 5.63
CA THR A 72 8.50 7.81 6.90
C THR A 72 7.27 7.44 7.73
N GLU A 73 6.08 7.46 7.12
CA GLU A 73 4.82 7.06 7.77
C GLU A 73 4.91 5.64 8.36
N CYS A 74 5.34 4.65 7.57
CA CYS A 74 5.51 3.27 8.02
C CYS A 74 6.51 3.17 9.17
N ARG A 75 7.65 3.86 9.09
CA ARG A 75 8.68 3.83 10.14
C ARG A 75 8.19 4.46 11.45
N MET A 76 7.46 5.57 11.37
CA MET A 76 6.87 6.20 12.56
C MET A 76 5.79 5.33 13.19
N GLN A 77 4.92 4.72 12.38
CA GLN A 77 3.92 3.78 12.88
C GLN A 77 4.58 2.58 13.57
N ARG A 78 5.66 2.04 12.99
CA ARG A 78 6.42 0.96 13.62
C ARG A 78 7.11 1.40 14.90
N ALA A 79 7.70 2.59 14.94
CA ALA A 79 8.32 3.15 16.13
C ALA A 79 7.30 3.29 17.27
N LEU A 80 6.10 3.82 16.99
CA LEU A 80 5.02 3.92 17.97
C LEU A 80 4.62 2.54 18.52
N GLN A 81 4.48 1.53 17.65
CA GLN A 81 4.17 0.16 18.10
C GLN A 81 5.25 -0.40 19.04
N LEU A 82 6.53 -0.18 18.71
CA LEU A 82 7.64 -0.65 19.54
C LEU A 82 7.69 0.10 20.88
N ILE A 83 7.47 1.42 20.88
CA ILE A 83 7.42 2.21 22.12
C ILE A 83 6.25 1.77 23.00
N VAL A 84 5.07 1.51 22.45
CA VAL A 84 3.92 1.07 23.27
C VAL A 84 4.15 -0.32 23.85
N ILE A 85 4.74 -1.24 23.09
CA ILE A 85 5.00 -2.62 23.54
C ILE A 85 6.10 -2.67 24.61
N TYR A 86 7.17 -1.90 24.47
CA TYR A 86 8.37 -2.01 25.32
C TYR A 86 8.60 -0.82 26.27
N GLY A 87 7.97 0.33 26.02
CA GLY A 87 8.15 1.57 26.78
C GLY A 87 7.14 1.80 27.91
N VAL A 88 6.18 0.89 28.09
CA VAL A 88 5.25 0.87 29.24
C VAL A 88 5.55 -0.32 30.17
N SER A 89 6.84 -0.70 30.29
CA SER A 89 7.33 -1.69 31.26
C SER A 89 8.06 -1.02 32.41
#